data_AF-A0A0J1IFV9-F1
#
_entry.id   AF-A0A0J1IFV9-F1
#
_cell.length_a   1.000
_cell.length_b   1.000
_cell.length_c   1.000
_cell.angle_alpha   90.00
_cell.angle_beta   90.00
_cell.angle_gamma   90.00
#
_symmetry.space_group_name_H-M   'P 1'
#
loop_
_entity.id
_entity.type
_entity.pdbx_description
1 polymer ?
#
loop_
_entity_poly.entity_id
_entity_poly.type
_entity_poly.pdbx_seq_one_letter_code
_entity_poly.pdbx_strand_id
1 'polypeptide(L)'
;MMAKMAIPLLKALHELHPQLKPSYSLLDAGYDYSPIYQQAKAIGSKALIDYNSRNEELPEDKDKYFRPKCQQGHSYRYDSYDSQYDTLKYTQPKECKECPLKESNQCQKVFKVKVSSDPRKYTVPARGSESYFELYKQRTAVERVNAYLKEYFQLNNIRHRGNLAKVDFDFSILTYTLCKLAVDRLNKSKRVAA
;
A
#
# COMPACT_ATOMS: atom_id res chain seq x y z
N MET A 1 -5.85 0.89 -19.05
CA MET A 1 -4.47 0.97 -19.59
C MET A 1 -3.42 0.99 -18.48
N MET A 2 -3.61 1.77 -17.40
CA MET A 2 -2.65 1.92 -16.27
C MET A 2 -2.31 0.60 -15.53
N ALA A 3 -3.31 -0.20 -15.13
CA ALA A 3 -3.07 -1.44 -14.37
C ALA A 3 -2.20 -2.49 -15.10
N LYS A 4 -2.17 -2.47 -16.44
CA LYS A 4 -1.40 -3.43 -17.24
C LYS A 4 0.11 -3.24 -17.08
N MET A 5 0.57 -2.05 -16.69
CA MET A 5 2.00 -1.74 -16.54
C MET A 5 2.57 -2.07 -15.15
N ALA A 6 1.72 -2.27 -14.14
CA ALA A 6 2.19 -2.54 -12.78
C ALA A 6 2.99 -3.84 -12.69
N ILE A 7 2.50 -4.93 -13.30
CA ILE A 7 3.19 -6.22 -13.27
C ILE A 7 4.54 -6.16 -13.99
N PRO A 8 4.65 -5.66 -15.25
CA PRO A 8 5.94 -5.45 -15.90
C PRO A 8 6.90 -4.61 -15.07
N LEU A 9 6.43 -3.54 -14.41
CA LEU A 9 7.28 -2.67 -13.61
C LEU A 9 7.79 -3.35 -12.33
N LEU A 10 6.94 -4.12 -11.64
CA LEU A 10 7.36 -4.92 -10.47
C LEU A 10 8.37 -6.00 -10.85
N LYS A 11 8.20 -6.65 -12.01
CA LYS A 11 9.17 -7.62 -12.54
C LYS A 11 10.49 -6.95 -12.89
N ALA A 12 10.44 -5.86 -13.66
CA ALA A 12 11.63 -5.11 -14.05
C ALA A 12 12.41 -4.58 -12.83
N LEU A 13 11.72 -4.12 -11.78
CA LEU A 13 12.37 -3.72 -10.53
C LEU A 13 13.16 -4.87 -9.91
N HIS A 14 12.57 -6.06 -9.83
CA HIS A 14 13.20 -7.24 -9.25
C HIS A 14 14.38 -7.75 -10.09
N GLU A 15 14.24 -7.75 -11.42
CA GLU A 15 15.24 -8.26 -12.36
C GLU A 15 16.41 -7.30 -12.56
N LEU A 16 16.13 -6.00 -12.76
CA LEU A 16 17.14 -4.99 -13.08
C LEU A 16 17.79 -4.36 -11.84
N HIS A 17 17.07 -4.36 -10.71
CA HIS A 17 17.52 -3.72 -9.47
C HIS A 17 17.30 -4.64 -8.24
N PRO A 18 17.90 -5.84 -8.20
CA PRO A 18 17.71 -6.81 -7.12
C PRO A 18 18.15 -6.32 -5.73
N GLN A 19 18.99 -5.29 -5.67
CA GLN A 19 19.38 -4.59 -4.46
C GLN A 19 18.25 -3.75 -3.84
N LEU A 20 17.27 -3.34 -4.64
CA LEU A 20 16.10 -2.60 -4.17
C LEU A 20 15.02 -3.61 -3.78
N LYS A 21 14.87 -3.83 -2.48
CA LYS A 21 13.89 -4.75 -1.90
C LYS A 21 12.79 -3.96 -1.19
N PRO A 22 11.74 -3.51 -1.90
CA PRO A 22 10.67 -2.76 -1.28
C PRO A 22 9.87 -3.67 -0.33
N SER A 23 9.70 -3.22 0.92
CA SER A 23 8.83 -3.92 1.87
C SER A 23 7.35 -3.78 1.51
N TYR A 24 6.97 -2.67 0.87
CA TYR A 24 5.61 -2.32 0.53
C TYR A 24 5.50 -1.75 -0.89
N SER A 25 4.40 -2.08 -1.58
CA SER A 25 4.02 -1.51 -2.87
C SER A 25 2.70 -0.74 -2.68
N LEU A 26 2.77 0.59 -2.69
CA LEU A 26 1.63 1.47 -2.47
C LEU A 26 1.03 1.88 -3.81
N LEU A 27 -0.21 1.49 -4.07
CA LEU A 27 -0.85 1.67 -5.38
C LEU A 27 -2.26 2.23 -5.21
N ASP A 28 -2.74 2.97 -6.21
CA ASP A 28 -4.09 3.55 -6.21
C ASP A 28 -5.18 2.49 -6.50
N ALA A 29 -6.45 2.81 -6.23
CA ALA A 29 -7.61 1.91 -6.43
C ALA A 29 -7.74 1.39 -7.87
N GLY A 30 -7.22 2.13 -8.85
CA GLY A 30 -7.12 1.68 -10.24
C GLY A 30 -6.23 0.45 -10.45
N TYR A 31 -5.43 0.05 -9.47
CA TYR A 31 -4.56 -1.13 -9.49
C TYR A 31 -5.09 -2.30 -8.66
N ASP A 32 -6.32 -2.24 -8.15
CA ASP A 32 -6.90 -3.29 -7.31
C ASP A 32 -7.25 -4.54 -8.14
N TYR A 33 -6.24 -5.34 -8.47
CA TYR A 33 -6.36 -6.58 -9.23
C TYR A 33 -5.53 -7.66 -8.55
N SER A 34 -6.12 -8.82 -8.29
CA SER A 34 -5.45 -9.93 -7.58
C SER A 34 -4.07 -10.30 -8.13
N PRO A 35 -3.82 -10.32 -9.46
CA PRO A 35 -2.48 -10.58 -10.00
C PRO A 35 -1.40 -9.59 -9.54
N ILE A 36 -1.75 -8.33 -9.26
CA ILE A 36 -0.78 -7.33 -8.80
C ILE A 36 -0.34 -7.63 -7.36
N TYR A 37 -1.26 -8.04 -6.49
CA TYR A 37 -0.92 -8.49 -5.13
C TYR A 37 -0.03 -9.73 -5.15
N GLN A 38 -0.34 -10.69 -6.02
CA GLN A 38 0.46 -11.90 -6.20
C GLN A 38 1.88 -11.56 -6.69
N GLN A 39 2.00 -10.68 -7.68
CA GLN A 39 3.30 -10.24 -8.19
C GLN A 39 4.11 -9.48 -7.14
N ALA A 40 3.48 -8.60 -6.35
CA ALA A 40 4.14 -7.90 -5.25
C ALA A 40 4.69 -8.90 -4.23
N LYS A 41 3.87 -9.88 -3.83
CA LYS A 41 4.28 -10.95 -2.90
C LYS A 41 5.45 -11.76 -3.46
N ALA A 42 5.45 -12.08 -4.77
CA ALA A 42 6.51 -12.82 -5.43
C ALA A 42 7.88 -12.11 -5.36
N ILE A 43 7.90 -10.78 -5.38
CA ILE A 43 9.14 -9.99 -5.23
C ILE A 43 9.48 -9.65 -3.78
N GLY A 44 8.76 -10.21 -2.81
CA GLY A 44 8.97 -9.98 -1.37
C GLY A 44 8.31 -8.71 -0.81
N SER A 45 7.44 -8.04 -1.59
CA SER A 45 6.73 -6.83 -1.20
C SER A 45 5.28 -7.11 -0.77
N LYS A 46 4.74 -6.29 0.13
CA LYS A 46 3.31 -6.30 0.50
C LYS A 46 2.58 -5.19 -0.22
N ALA A 47 1.60 -5.54 -1.06
CA ALA A 47 0.80 -4.55 -1.76
C ALA A 47 -0.26 -3.93 -0.83
N LEU A 48 -0.26 -2.59 -0.74
CA LEU A 48 -1.34 -1.81 -0.15
C LEU A 48 -2.00 -1.02 -1.27
N ILE A 49 -3.21 -1.42 -1.62
CA ILE A 49 -3.98 -0.83 -2.71
C ILE A 49 -5.34 -0.44 -2.16
N ASP A 50 -5.84 0.74 -2.49
CA ASP A 50 -7.21 1.09 -2.13
C ASP A 50 -8.21 0.11 -2.73
N TYR A 51 -9.16 -0.32 -1.91
CA TYR A 51 -10.14 -1.32 -2.31
C TYR A 51 -11.12 -0.73 -3.31
N ASN A 52 -11.24 -1.37 -4.46
CA ASN A 52 -12.22 -1.02 -5.48
C ASN A 52 -13.37 -2.03 -5.41
N SER A 53 -14.54 -1.59 -4.94
CA SER A 53 -15.68 -2.49 -4.75
C SER A 53 -16.17 -3.10 -6.04
N ARG A 54 -16.11 -2.41 -7.19
CA ARG A 54 -16.61 -2.92 -8.48
C ARG A 54 -18.01 -3.55 -8.39
N ASN A 55 -18.88 -2.94 -7.59
CA ASN A 55 -20.24 -3.43 -7.27
C ASN A 55 -20.30 -4.73 -6.44
N GLU A 56 -19.20 -5.16 -5.81
CA GLU A 56 -19.21 -6.21 -4.79
C GLU A 56 -19.96 -5.73 -3.54
N GLU A 57 -20.93 -6.52 -3.09
CA GLU A 57 -21.61 -6.30 -1.82
C GLU A 57 -20.69 -6.61 -0.65
N LEU A 58 -20.77 -5.78 0.40
CA LEU A 58 -20.04 -6.00 1.64
C LEU A 58 -20.72 -7.12 2.43
N PRO A 59 -19.98 -8.14 2.90
CA PRO A 59 -20.55 -9.16 3.78
C PRO A 59 -21.12 -8.54 5.06
N GLU A 60 -22.31 -8.97 5.48
CA GLU A 60 -23.00 -8.42 6.67
C GLU A 60 -22.17 -8.60 7.96
N ASP A 61 -21.46 -9.73 8.06
CA ASP A 61 -20.60 -10.12 9.17
C ASP A 61 -19.29 -9.31 9.25
N LYS A 62 -19.05 -8.41 8.28
CA LYS A 62 -17.82 -7.62 8.18
C LYS A 62 -18.12 -6.13 8.04
N ASP A 63 -17.15 -5.32 8.43
CA ASP A 63 -17.20 -3.88 8.20
C ASP A 63 -16.66 -3.48 6.82
N LYS A 64 -16.65 -2.17 6.54
CA LYS A 64 -16.14 -1.59 5.29
C LYS A 64 -14.66 -1.90 4.99
N TYR A 65 -13.91 -2.42 5.97
CA TYR A 65 -12.51 -2.83 5.83
C TYR A 65 -12.33 -4.35 5.95
N PHE A 66 -13.42 -5.12 5.82
CA PHE A 66 -13.45 -6.58 5.90
C PHE A 66 -13.07 -7.13 7.29
N ARG A 67 -13.07 -6.30 8.32
CA ARG A 67 -12.85 -6.73 9.71
C ARG A 67 -14.11 -7.42 10.20
N PRO A 68 -14.00 -8.56 10.90
CA PRO A 68 -15.16 -9.20 11.51
C PRO A 68 -15.93 -8.24 12.41
N LYS A 69 -17.25 -8.42 12.49
CA LYS A 69 -18.13 -7.74 13.45
C LYS A 69 -18.59 -8.72 14.51
N CYS A 70 -18.87 -8.21 15.71
CA CYS A 70 -19.58 -8.99 16.73
C CYS A 70 -21.09 -9.02 16.42
N GLN A 71 -21.86 -9.80 17.17
CA GLN A 71 -23.33 -9.89 17.01
C GLN A 71 -24.06 -8.56 17.25
N GLN A 72 -23.44 -7.63 18.00
CA GLN A 72 -23.94 -6.26 18.18
C GLN A 72 -23.46 -5.28 17.10
N GLY A 73 -22.72 -5.75 16.09
CA GLY A 73 -22.23 -4.95 14.97
C GLY A 73 -20.91 -4.20 15.22
N HIS A 74 -20.30 -4.30 16.41
CA HIS A 74 -19.00 -3.67 16.68
C HIS A 74 -17.85 -4.39 15.94
N SER A 75 -17.01 -3.62 15.24
CA SER A 75 -15.88 -4.15 14.48
C SER A 75 -14.73 -4.60 15.37
N TYR A 76 -14.13 -5.73 15.04
CA TYR A 76 -12.93 -6.23 15.70
C TYR A 76 -11.71 -5.35 15.38
N ARG A 77 -10.77 -5.31 16.32
CA ARG A 77 -9.57 -4.45 16.22
C ARG A 77 -8.39 -5.27 15.75
N TYR A 78 -7.61 -4.71 14.82
CA TYR A 78 -6.37 -5.34 14.39
C TYR A 78 -5.36 -5.36 15.55
N ASP A 79 -4.80 -6.54 15.82
CA ASP A 79 -3.84 -6.78 16.90
C ASP A 79 -2.43 -6.95 16.34
N SER A 80 -2.24 -7.92 15.46
CA SER A 80 -0.93 -8.31 14.96
C SER A 80 -1.01 -9.10 13.65
N TYR A 81 0.13 -9.20 12.96
CA TYR A 81 0.33 -10.05 11.80
C TYR A 81 1.35 -11.15 12.13
N ASP A 82 0.98 -12.38 11.87
CA ASP A 82 1.85 -13.55 11.98
C ASP A 82 2.45 -13.88 10.60
N SER A 83 3.75 -13.65 10.44
CA SER A 83 4.47 -13.89 9.19
C SER A 83 4.66 -15.37 8.87
N GLN A 84 4.68 -16.26 9.87
CA GLN A 84 4.88 -17.69 9.67
C GLN A 84 3.65 -18.31 9.00
N TYR A 85 2.46 -17.90 9.44
CA TYR A 85 1.19 -18.42 8.94
C TYR A 85 0.45 -17.48 7.99
N ASP A 86 1.07 -16.36 7.62
CA ASP A 86 0.50 -15.29 6.78
C ASP A 86 -0.90 -14.88 7.24
N THR A 87 -1.05 -14.64 8.55
CA THR A 87 -2.34 -14.53 9.23
C THR A 87 -2.46 -13.21 10.00
N LEU A 88 -3.55 -12.49 9.77
CA LEU A 88 -3.96 -11.32 10.54
C LEU A 88 -4.74 -11.77 11.77
N LYS A 89 -4.37 -11.22 12.92
CA LYS A 89 -5.06 -11.43 14.19
C LYS A 89 -5.90 -10.21 14.52
N TYR A 90 -7.17 -10.46 14.83
CA TYR A 90 -8.12 -9.46 15.28
C TYR A 90 -8.64 -9.81 16.67
N THR A 91 -8.64 -8.83 17.56
CA THR A 91 -9.09 -8.98 18.95
C THR A 91 -10.43 -8.31 19.16
N GLN A 92 -11.15 -8.84 20.14
CA GLN A 92 -12.47 -8.38 20.52
C GLN A 92 -12.49 -6.86 20.80
N PRO A 93 -13.53 -6.13 20.33
CA PRO A 93 -13.68 -4.71 20.63
C PRO A 93 -13.85 -4.47 22.14
N LYS A 94 -13.46 -3.27 22.61
CA LYS A 94 -13.53 -2.90 24.04
C LYS A 94 -14.98 -2.92 24.55
N GLU A 95 -15.89 -2.55 23.66
CA GLU A 95 -17.35 -2.48 23.81
C GLU A 95 -17.94 -3.84 24.21
N CYS A 96 -17.30 -4.95 23.79
CA CYS A 96 -17.76 -6.27 24.19
C CYS A 96 -17.44 -6.67 25.64
N LYS A 97 -16.65 -5.88 26.40
CA LYS A 97 -16.38 -6.18 27.82
C LYS A 97 -17.63 -6.04 28.70
N GLU A 98 -18.52 -5.12 28.31
CA GLU A 98 -19.78 -4.76 28.97
C GLU A 98 -21.01 -5.33 28.23
N CYS A 99 -20.78 -6.20 27.24
CA CYS A 99 -21.84 -6.75 26.42
C CYS A 99 -22.70 -7.76 27.19
N PRO A 100 -24.05 -7.68 27.07
CA PRO A 100 -24.97 -8.67 27.65
C PRO A 100 -24.73 -10.09 27.13
N LEU A 101 -24.17 -10.24 25.92
CA LEU A 101 -23.88 -11.53 25.27
C LEU A 101 -22.50 -12.11 25.66
N LYS A 102 -21.87 -11.57 26.71
CA LYS A 102 -20.56 -12.04 27.18
C LYS A 102 -20.64 -13.44 27.79
N GLU A 103 -21.71 -13.74 28.51
CA GLU A 103 -21.87 -15.03 29.20
C GLU A 103 -22.34 -16.14 28.26
N SER A 104 -22.97 -15.81 27.13
CA SER A 104 -23.44 -16.80 26.17
C SER A 104 -22.32 -17.45 25.36
N ASN A 105 -21.03 -17.07 25.56
CA ASN A 105 -19.87 -17.54 24.78
C ASN A 105 -20.01 -17.37 23.25
N GLN A 106 -21.00 -16.59 22.79
CA GLN A 106 -21.31 -16.40 21.37
C GLN A 106 -20.34 -15.43 20.67
N CYS A 107 -19.59 -14.63 21.44
CA CYS A 107 -18.59 -13.72 20.92
C CYS A 107 -17.18 -14.34 20.97
N GLN A 108 -16.60 -14.62 19.81
CA GLN A 108 -15.23 -15.15 19.71
C GLN A 108 -14.19 -14.11 20.15
N LYS A 109 -13.27 -14.48 21.06
CA LYS A 109 -12.26 -13.52 21.59
C LYS A 109 -11.25 -13.05 20.54
N VAL A 110 -10.86 -13.95 19.64
CA VAL A 110 -9.81 -13.70 18.64
C VAL A 110 -10.20 -14.32 17.30
N PHE A 111 -10.21 -13.51 16.24
CA PHE A 111 -10.30 -13.97 14.87
C PHE A 111 -8.92 -14.02 14.22
N LYS A 112 -8.66 -15.10 13.48
CA LYS A 112 -7.43 -15.29 12.70
C LYS A 112 -7.82 -15.44 11.24
N VAL A 113 -7.35 -14.55 10.39
CA VAL A 113 -7.70 -14.53 8.96
C VAL A 113 -6.43 -14.58 8.12
N LYS A 114 -6.33 -15.56 7.22
CA LYS A 114 -5.20 -15.67 6.30
C LYS A 114 -5.25 -14.57 5.24
N VAL A 115 -4.14 -13.87 5.04
CA VAL A 115 -3.96 -12.87 3.97
C VAL A 115 -4.16 -13.49 2.59
N SER A 116 -3.70 -14.73 2.43
CA SER A 116 -3.85 -15.49 1.18
C SER A 116 -5.28 -15.84 0.80
N SER A 117 -6.25 -15.74 1.72
CA SER A 117 -7.65 -16.07 1.43
C SER A 117 -8.27 -15.09 0.43
N ASP A 118 -8.00 -13.81 0.60
CA ASP A 118 -8.32 -12.76 -0.36
C ASP A 118 -7.35 -11.58 -0.12
N PRO A 119 -6.27 -11.45 -0.91
CA PRO A 119 -5.28 -10.41 -0.71
C PRO A 119 -5.80 -9.01 -1.00
N ARG A 120 -6.94 -8.87 -1.72
CA ARG A 120 -7.57 -7.56 -1.93
C ARG A 120 -8.23 -7.06 -0.66
N LYS A 121 -8.86 -7.97 0.09
CA LYS A 121 -9.57 -7.67 1.34
C LYS A 121 -8.63 -7.61 2.53
N TYR A 122 -7.71 -8.56 2.63
CA TYR A 122 -6.82 -8.75 3.76
C TYR A 122 -5.39 -8.35 3.41
N THR A 123 -4.98 -7.15 3.80
CA THR A 123 -3.62 -6.62 3.58
C THR A 123 -2.77 -6.69 4.84
N VAL A 124 -1.47 -6.48 4.70
CA VAL A 124 -0.53 -6.36 5.83
C VAL A 124 0.14 -4.99 5.73
N PRO A 125 -0.04 -4.08 6.71
CA PRO A 125 -0.95 -4.19 7.85
C PRO A 125 -2.43 -4.29 7.47
N ALA A 126 -3.27 -4.75 8.40
CA ALA A 126 -4.70 -4.92 8.14
C ALA A 126 -5.34 -3.63 7.63
N ARG A 127 -6.15 -3.75 6.57
CA ARG A 127 -6.90 -2.64 6.00
C ARG A 127 -7.72 -1.92 7.08
N GLY A 128 -7.71 -0.59 7.06
CA GLY A 128 -8.42 0.23 8.04
C GLY A 128 -7.76 0.31 9.42
N SER A 129 -6.58 -0.27 9.62
CA SER A 129 -5.75 0.00 10.79
C SER A 129 -5.04 1.35 10.65
N GLU A 130 -4.66 1.95 11.78
CA GLU A 130 -3.83 3.17 11.80
C GLU A 130 -2.52 2.98 11.03
N SER A 131 -1.84 1.85 11.27
CA SER A 131 -0.62 1.48 10.54
C SER A 131 -0.80 1.35 9.03
N TYR A 132 -1.99 0.91 8.57
CA TYR A 132 -2.30 0.88 7.14
C TYR A 132 -2.36 2.30 6.58
N PHE A 133 -3.07 3.22 7.25
CA PHE A 133 -3.23 4.60 6.78
C PHE A 133 -1.90 5.37 6.78
N GLU A 134 -1.08 5.21 7.82
CA GLU A 134 0.23 5.87 7.90
C GLU A 134 1.17 5.44 6.78
N LEU A 135 1.23 4.13 6.49
CA LEU A 135 2.00 3.63 5.35
C LEU A 135 1.41 4.11 4.02
N TYR A 136 0.09 4.00 3.85
CA TYR A 136 -0.57 4.31 2.58
C TYR A 136 -0.45 5.80 2.21
N LYS A 137 -0.41 6.71 3.20
CA LYS A 137 -0.20 8.15 3.00
C LYS A 137 1.11 8.48 2.26
N GLN A 138 2.12 7.61 2.35
CA GLN A 138 3.39 7.79 1.65
C GLN A 138 3.25 7.74 0.12
N ARG A 139 2.16 7.18 -0.43
CA ARG A 139 1.85 7.16 -1.87
C ARG A 139 1.91 8.54 -2.52
N THR A 140 1.52 9.57 -1.78
CA THR A 140 1.54 10.98 -2.23
C THR A 140 2.93 11.49 -2.61
N ALA A 141 4.01 10.81 -2.19
CA ALA A 141 5.37 11.16 -2.59
C ALA A 141 5.56 11.11 -4.11
N VAL A 142 4.99 10.10 -4.78
CA VAL A 142 5.09 9.95 -6.24
C VAL A 142 4.33 11.07 -6.97
N GLU A 143 3.18 11.48 -6.43
CA GLU A 143 2.39 12.59 -6.98
C GLU A 143 3.19 13.91 -6.90
N ARG A 144 3.87 14.17 -5.78
CA ARG A 144 4.77 15.32 -5.65
C ARG A 144 5.93 15.26 -6.63
N VAL A 145 6.57 14.11 -6.82
CA VAL A 145 7.65 13.92 -7.80
C VAL A 145 7.14 14.26 -9.21
N ASN A 146 5.98 13.72 -9.58
CA ASN A 146 5.37 13.99 -10.87
C ASN A 146 5.04 15.46 -11.08
N ALA A 147 4.50 16.14 -10.06
CA ALA A 147 4.26 17.58 -10.10
C ALA A 147 5.57 18.36 -10.30
N TYR A 148 6.63 18.03 -9.55
CA TYR A 148 7.93 18.67 -9.70
C TYR A 148 8.48 18.52 -11.11
N LEU A 149 8.46 17.29 -11.65
CA LEU A 149 8.98 17.01 -12.98
C LEU A 149 8.22 17.77 -14.07
N LYS A 150 6.90 17.88 -13.92
CA LYS A 150 6.02 18.61 -14.85
C LYS A 150 6.23 20.13 -14.81
N GLU A 151 6.31 20.70 -13.62
CA GLU A 151 6.33 22.15 -13.42
C GLU A 151 7.74 22.74 -13.52
N TYR A 152 8.74 22.10 -12.90
CA TYR A 152 10.08 22.66 -12.77
C TYR A 152 11.10 22.04 -13.73
N PHE A 153 10.88 20.78 -14.16
CA PHE A 153 11.80 20.08 -15.09
C PHE A 153 11.26 19.99 -16.52
N GLN A 154 10.41 20.96 -16.89
CA GLN A 154 9.95 21.23 -18.26
C GLN A 154 9.22 20.08 -18.96
N LEU A 155 8.81 19.00 -18.26
CA LEU A 155 8.15 17.87 -18.93
C LEU A 155 6.84 18.26 -19.61
N ASN A 156 6.12 19.28 -19.10
CA ASN A 156 4.91 19.80 -19.77
C ASN A 156 5.20 20.62 -21.04
N ASN A 157 6.45 21.05 -21.23
CA ASN A 157 6.85 21.96 -22.31
C ASN A 157 7.60 21.27 -23.45
N ILE A 158 7.80 19.95 -23.39
CA ILE A 158 8.37 19.16 -24.48
C ILE A 158 7.40 19.16 -25.67
N ARG A 159 7.85 19.66 -26.83
CA ARG A 159 7.01 19.80 -28.04
C ARG A 159 7.32 18.78 -29.13
N HIS A 160 8.48 18.14 -29.10
CA HIS A 160 8.86 17.08 -30.03
C HIS A 160 8.38 15.70 -29.56
N ARG A 161 8.47 14.71 -30.45
CA ARG A 161 7.99 13.34 -30.24
C ARG A 161 9.08 12.32 -30.57
N GLY A 162 8.81 11.06 -30.26
CA GLY A 162 9.73 9.95 -30.55
C GLY A 162 10.96 9.97 -29.65
N ASN A 163 12.12 9.59 -30.21
CA ASN A 163 13.33 9.37 -29.43
C ASN A 163 13.83 10.61 -28.69
N LEU A 164 13.74 11.80 -29.30
CA LEU A 164 14.16 13.05 -28.63
C LEU A 164 13.33 13.31 -27.36
N ALA A 165 12.03 13.02 -27.38
CA ALA A 165 11.16 13.25 -26.23
C ALA A 165 11.49 12.27 -25.08
N LYS A 166 11.89 11.05 -25.44
CA LYS A 166 12.37 10.06 -24.48
C LYS A 166 13.68 10.51 -23.82
N VAL A 167 14.63 11.00 -24.61
CA VAL A 167 15.90 11.52 -24.10
C VAL A 167 15.67 12.65 -23.11
N ASP A 168 14.83 13.64 -23.45
CA ASP A 168 14.50 14.73 -22.53
C ASP A 168 13.83 14.24 -21.24
N PHE A 169 12.92 13.27 -21.36
CA PHE A 169 12.28 12.67 -20.19
C PHE A 169 13.31 11.99 -19.26
N ASP A 170 14.22 11.21 -19.84
CA ASP A 170 15.28 10.52 -19.10
C ASP A 170 16.23 11.54 -18.44
N PHE A 171 16.61 12.61 -19.14
CA PHE A 171 17.42 13.71 -18.58
C PHE A 171 16.71 14.45 -17.45
N SER A 172 15.41 14.73 -17.57
CA SER A 172 14.64 15.39 -16.51
C SER A 172 14.57 14.54 -15.24
N ILE A 173 14.37 13.21 -15.38
CA ILE A 173 14.38 12.28 -14.23
C ILE A 173 15.77 12.22 -13.60
N LEU A 174 16.83 12.10 -14.41
CA LEU A 174 18.20 12.05 -13.93
C LEU A 174 18.54 13.33 -13.15
N THR A 175 18.24 14.50 -13.72
CA THR A 175 18.50 15.80 -13.11
C THR A 175 17.73 15.95 -11.80
N TYR A 176 16.44 15.60 -11.76
CA TYR A 176 15.65 15.60 -10.54
C TYR A 176 16.28 14.73 -9.44
N THR A 177 16.66 13.50 -9.79
CA THR A 177 17.27 12.55 -8.87
C THR A 177 18.59 13.07 -8.31
N LEU A 178 19.43 13.67 -9.15
CA LEU A 178 20.69 14.29 -8.75
C LEU A 178 20.46 15.48 -7.80
N CYS A 179 19.53 16.37 -8.14
CA CYS A 179 19.17 17.50 -7.28
C CYS A 179 18.66 17.03 -5.91
N LYS A 180 17.79 16.01 -5.87
CA LYS A 180 17.29 15.45 -4.61
C LYS A 180 18.39 14.81 -3.78
N LEU A 181 19.26 14.01 -4.40
CA LEU A 181 20.41 13.42 -3.73
C LEU A 181 21.34 14.49 -3.14
N ALA A 182 21.60 15.57 -3.88
CA ALA A 182 22.42 16.69 -3.39
C ALA A 182 21.77 17.38 -2.18
N VAL A 183 20.47 17.69 -2.26
CA VAL A 183 19.71 18.28 -1.14
C VAL A 183 19.70 17.37 0.08
N ASP A 184 19.51 16.06 -0.10
CA ASP A 184 19.49 15.10 1.00
C ASP A 184 20.86 15.01 1.68
N ARG A 185 21.96 15.02 0.91
CA ARG A 185 23.32 15.05 1.45
C ARG A 185 23.60 16.34 2.23
N LEU A 186 23.18 17.49 1.73
CA LEU A 186 23.32 18.77 2.41
C LEU A 186 22.49 18.84 3.70
N ASN A 187 21.27 18.30 3.68
CA ASN A 187 20.44 18.23 4.88
C ASN A 187 21.05 17.29 5.93
N LYS A 188 21.62 16.17 5.50
CA LYS A 188 22.33 15.26 6.39
C LYS A 188 23.55 15.92 7.03
N SER A 189 24.38 16.64 6.26
CA SER A 189 25.54 17.33 6.83
C SER A 189 25.14 18.42 7.82
N LYS A 190 24.09 19.20 7.53
CA LYS A 190 23.54 20.20 8.45
C LYS A 190 23.04 19.61 9.77
N ARG A 191 22.40 18.44 9.73
CA ARG A 191 21.92 17.73 10.94
C ARG A 191 23.06 17.17 11.79
N VAL A 192 24.19 16.82 11.19
CA VAL A 192 25.37 16.32 11.92
C VAL A 192 26.17 17.47 12.55
N ALA A 193 26.08 18.67 11.97
CA ALA A 193 26.76 19.87 12.46
C ALA A 193 25.97 20.63 13.55
N ALA A 194 24.72 20.22 13.84
CA ALA A 194 23.84 20.81 14.85
C ALA A 194 23.72 19.88 16.06
#